data_AF-A0A067LU02-F1
#
_entry.id   AF-A0A067LU02-F1
#
_cell.length_a   1.000
_cell.length_b   1.000
_cell.length_c   1.000
_cell.angle_alpha   90.00
_cell.angle_beta   90.00
_cell.angle_gamma   90.00
#
_symmetry.space_group_name_H-M   'P 1'
#
loop_
_entity.id
_entity.type
_entity.pdbx_description
1 polymer ?
#
loop_
_entity_poly.entity_id
_entity_poly.type
_entity_poly.pdbx_seq_one_letter_code
_entity_poly.pdbx_strand_id
1 'polypeptide(L)'
;MARLRLTALGADTSLIFVLTALFASALFNIFALWRIRDTIWPDHDRWSYIGGDHPHQLPIHLPPVALTVENTEHYSVASYRAFIEWDSLDFFPKDYGFVQLGPGYGRRFGVAMIHQLHCLNAVRQALVKGRSDKHIKHCFNLLRQTILCASDTTLDPINVSLDGGVTGTDGVGVTHVCRDWTKVYEYVQENQKLWPASLVVMGMNHTHMHM
;
A
#
# COMPACT_ATOMS: atom_id res chain seq x y z
N MET A 1 49.93 -34.00 -52.85
CA MET A 1 48.47 -33.83 -52.74
C MET A 1 48.15 -33.24 -51.37
N ALA A 2 47.75 -31.97 -51.34
CA ALA A 2 47.53 -31.20 -50.12
C ALA A 2 46.12 -31.44 -49.56
N ARG A 3 46.04 -31.91 -48.31
CA ARG A 3 44.82 -31.87 -47.49
C ARG A 3 45.07 -30.86 -46.37
N LEU A 4 44.57 -29.64 -46.53
CA LEU A 4 44.62 -28.62 -45.47
C LEU A 4 43.21 -28.10 -45.16
N ARG A 5 42.85 -28.20 -43.88
CA ARG A 5 42.05 -27.25 -43.09
C ARG A 5 40.64 -26.89 -43.61
N LEU A 6 39.65 -27.71 -43.27
CA LEU A 6 38.24 -27.27 -43.27
C LEU A 6 37.54 -27.34 -41.90
N THR A 7 38.16 -27.94 -40.88
CA THR A 7 37.52 -28.17 -39.56
C THR A 7 37.69 -27.02 -38.56
N ALA A 8 38.71 -26.17 -38.72
CA ALA A 8 38.99 -25.08 -37.78
C ALA A 8 38.00 -23.90 -37.87
N LEU A 9 37.51 -23.57 -39.08
CA LEU A 9 36.60 -22.44 -39.28
C LEU A 9 35.23 -22.62 -38.60
N GLY A 10 34.72 -23.85 -38.53
CA GLY A 10 33.42 -24.15 -37.92
C GLY A 10 33.41 -24.01 -36.40
N ALA A 11 34.47 -24.47 -35.74
CA ALA A 11 34.61 -24.39 -34.28
C ALA A 11 34.69 -22.94 -33.79
N ASP A 12 35.39 -22.06 -34.52
CA ASP A 12 35.49 -20.63 -34.21
C ASP A 12 34.13 -19.94 -34.34
N THR A 13 33.35 -20.23 -35.39
CA THR A 13 32.01 -19.63 -35.55
C THR A 13 31.02 -20.07 -34.47
N SER A 14 31.05 -21.34 -34.07
CA SER A 14 30.21 -21.84 -32.97
C SER A 14 30.61 -21.25 -31.63
N LEU A 15 31.91 -21.11 -31.36
CA LEU A 15 32.40 -20.48 -30.13
C LEU A 15 32.02 -19.00 -30.06
N ILE A 16 32.16 -18.25 -31.17
CA ILE A 16 31.72 -16.85 -31.26
C ILE A 16 30.22 -16.73 -31.00
N PHE A 17 29.40 -17.60 -31.60
CA PHE A 17 27.96 -17.60 -31.37
C PHE A 17 27.60 -17.85 -29.90
N VAL A 18 28.23 -18.84 -29.25
CA VAL A 18 28.01 -19.13 -27.83
C VAL A 18 28.44 -17.96 -26.94
N LEU A 19 29.60 -17.36 -27.19
CA LEU A 19 30.10 -16.23 -26.40
C LEU A 19 29.21 -14.99 -26.56
N THR A 20 28.74 -14.70 -27.78
CA THR A 20 27.81 -13.58 -28.03
C THR A 20 26.46 -13.80 -27.35
N ALA A 21 25.93 -15.03 -27.39
CA ALA A 21 24.69 -15.39 -26.70
C ALA A 21 24.82 -15.27 -25.17
N LEU A 22 25.93 -15.74 -24.59
CA LEU A 22 26.22 -15.61 -23.17
C LEU A 22 26.37 -14.15 -22.75
N PHE A 23 27.07 -13.34 -23.54
CA PHE A 23 27.22 -11.91 -23.28
C PHE A 23 25.88 -11.17 -23.35
N ALA A 24 25.06 -11.45 -24.37
CA ALA A 24 23.73 -10.88 -24.49
C ALA A 24 22.82 -11.28 -23.32
N SER A 25 22.86 -12.56 -22.90
CA SER A 25 22.15 -13.05 -21.71
C SER A 25 22.62 -12.36 -20.43
N ALA A 26 23.93 -12.21 -20.24
CA ALA A 26 24.49 -11.53 -19.08
C ALA A 26 24.05 -10.06 -19.04
N LEU A 27 24.10 -9.34 -20.18
CA LEU A 27 23.61 -7.97 -20.28
C LEU A 27 22.12 -7.87 -19.97
N PHE A 28 21.30 -8.78 -20.49
CA PHE A 28 19.86 -8.82 -20.21
C PHE A 28 19.59 -9.02 -18.71
N ASN A 29 20.28 -9.98 -18.08
CA ASN A 29 20.14 -10.23 -16.65
C ASN A 29 20.63 -9.06 -15.79
N ILE A 30 21.76 -8.44 -16.13
CA ILE A 30 22.26 -7.25 -15.43
C ILE A 30 21.27 -6.09 -15.55
N PHE A 31 20.74 -5.85 -16.76
CA PHE A 31 19.74 -4.81 -16.99
C PHE A 31 18.45 -5.09 -16.22
N ALA A 32 17.97 -6.34 -16.20
CA ALA A 32 16.80 -6.75 -15.44
C ALA A 32 17.03 -6.53 -13.93
N LEU A 33 18.18 -6.93 -13.39
CA LEU A 33 18.54 -6.72 -11.98
C LEU A 33 18.65 -5.24 -11.63
N TRP A 34 19.24 -4.42 -12.49
CA TRP A 34 19.31 -2.97 -12.31
C TRP A 34 17.92 -2.34 -12.29
N ARG A 35 17.03 -2.74 -13.22
CA ARG A 35 15.65 -2.27 -13.27
C ARG A 35 14.86 -2.66 -12.01
N ILE A 36 15.06 -3.89 -11.52
CA ILE A 36 14.43 -4.39 -10.30
C ILE A 36 14.96 -3.63 -9.08
N ARG A 37 16.27 -3.41 -8.99
CA ARG A 37 16.90 -2.66 -7.88
C ARG A 37 16.26 -1.28 -7.70
N ASP A 38 16.14 -0.50 -8.77
CA ASP A 38 15.59 0.86 -8.71
C ASP A 38 14.09 0.88 -8.37
N THR A 39 13.39 -0.25 -8.59
CA THR A 39 11.98 -0.43 -8.18
C THR A 39 11.86 -0.79 -6.69
N ILE A 40 12.81 -1.57 -6.16
CA ILE A 40 12.81 -2.04 -4.77
C ILE A 40 13.37 -0.97 -3.83
N TRP A 41 14.34 -0.16 -4.27
CA TRP A 41 15.01 0.86 -3.46
C TRP A 41 14.88 2.24 -4.13
N PRO A 42 13.73 2.91 -3.97
CA PRO A 42 13.57 4.26 -4.50
C PRO A 42 14.57 5.20 -3.84
N ASP A 43 15.32 5.95 -4.64
CA ASP A 43 16.29 6.93 -4.12
C ASP A 43 15.58 7.98 -3.25
N HIS A 44 15.88 7.97 -1.95
CA HIS A 44 15.34 8.90 -0.97
C HIS A 44 16.13 10.21 -0.91
N ASP A 45 17.37 10.22 -1.38
CA ASP A 45 18.32 11.33 -1.23
C ASP A 45 18.07 12.45 -2.26
N ARG A 46 17.23 12.17 -3.26
CA ARG A 46 16.82 13.14 -4.29
C ARG A 46 15.84 14.22 -3.82
N TRP A 47 15.24 14.10 -2.62
CA TRP A 47 14.20 15.00 -2.12
C TRP A 47 14.68 15.74 -0.87
N SER A 48 14.48 17.06 -0.81
CA SER A 48 14.79 17.86 0.38
C SER A 48 13.74 17.74 1.48
N TYR A 49 12.51 17.36 1.13
CA TYR A 49 11.32 17.36 1.98
C TYR A 49 10.92 18.76 2.49
N ILE A 50 11.45 19.83 1.90
CA ILE A 50 11.10 21.22 2.23
C ILE A 50 10.04 21.74 1.25
N GLY A 51 8.99 22.38 1.77
CA GLY A 51 7.93 22.96 0.94
C GLY A 51 7.25 21.91 0.05
N GLY A 52 7.24 22.12 -1.26
CA GLY A 52 6.68 21.17 -2.24
C GLY A 52 7.62 20.06 -2.69
N ASP A 53 8.87 20.03 -2.23
CA ASP A 53 9.90 19.11 -2.73
C ASP A 53 9.91 17.78 -1.97
N HIS A 54 8.94 16.93 -2.28
CA HIS A 54 8.79 15.60 -1.69
C HIS A 54 8.02 14.67 -2.64
N PRO A 55 8.14 13.34 -2.50
CA PRO A 55 7.33 12.43 -3.30
C PRO A 55 5.84 12.54 -2.92
N HIS A 56 4.97 12.22 -3.87
CA HIS A 56 3.52 12.15 -3.63
C HIS A 56 3.06 10.85 -2.97
N GLN A 57 3.91 9.81 -2.96
CA GLN A 57 3.63 8.50 -2.39
C GLN A 57 4.78 8.06 -1.50
N LEU A 58 4.48 7.12 -0.59
CA LEU A 58 5.54 6.45 0.15
C LEU A 58 6.45 5.69 -0.82
N PRO A 59 7.77 5.78 -0.63
CA PRO A 59 8.77 5.07 -1.42
C PRO A 59 8.85 3.58 -1.03
N ILE A 60 7.74 2.87 -1.16
CA ILE A 60 7.64 1.44 -0.85
C ILE A 60 7.02 0.67 -2.02
N HIS A 61 7.52 -0.53 -2.26
CA HIS A 61 6.90 -1.47 -3.18
C HIS A 61 5.76 -2.20 -2.47
N LEU A 62 4.57 -2.17 -3.08
CA LEU A 62 3.38 -2.88 -2.60
C LEU A 62 3.05 -4.00 -3.59
N PRO A 63 3.45 -5.26 -3.33
CA PRO A 63 3.11 -6.37 -4.21
C PRO A 63 1.59 -6.62 -4.22
N PRO A 64 1.05 -7.29 -5.25
CA PRO A 64 -0.35 -7.68 -5.25
C PRO A 64 -0.63 -8.76 -4.21
N VAL A 65 -1.78 -8.68 -3.53
CA VAL A 65 -2.29 -9.68 -2.58
C VAL A 65 -3.77 -9.94 -2.85
N ALA A 66 -4.23 -11.15 -2.57
CA ALA A 66 -5.66 -11.48 -2.66
C ALA A 66 -6.37 -11.13 -1.36
N LEU A 67 -7.55 -10.52 -1.46
CA LEU A 67 -8.48 -10.33 -0.35
C LEU A 67 -9.84 -10.90 -0.72
N THR A 68 -10.29 -11.93 -0.02
CA THR A 68 -11.65 -12.42 -0.14
C THR A 68 -12.53 -11.69 0.86
N VAL A 69 -13.64 -11.10 0.42
CA VAL A 69 -14.59 -10.43 1.30
C VAL A 69 -15.30 -11.48 2.15
N GLU A 70 -15.25 -11.30 3.47
CA GLU A 70 -15.85 -12.22 4.43
C GLU A 70 -17.06 -11.59 5.11
N ASN A 71 -18.06 -12.41 5.41
CA ASN A 71 -19.11 -12.04 6.35
C ASN A 71 -18.59 -12.27 7.76
N THR A 72 -18.27 -11.19 8.48
CA THR A 72 -17.58 -11.25 9.77
C THR A 72 -18.35 -10.56 10.88
N GLU A 73 -18.24 -11.08 12.10
CA GLU A 73 -18.73 -10.41 13.32
C GLU A 73 -17.80 -9.28 13.77
N HIS A 74 -16.58 -9.22 13.22
CA HIS A 74 -15.59 -8.19 13.50
C HIS A 74 -15.95 -6.87 12.83
N TYR A 75 -15.49 -5.76 13.42
CA TYR A 75 -15.71 -4.40 12.93
C TYR A 75 -17.19 -4.05 12.78
N SER A 76 -18.05 -4.59 13.64
CA SER A 76 -19.46 -4.21 13.68
C SER A 76 -19.65 -2.71 13.97
N VAL A 77 -20.83 -2.14 13.66
CA VAL A 77 -21.09 -0.71 13.87
C VAL A 77 -21.05 -0.31 15.35
N ALA A 78 -21.63 -1.13 16.23
CA ALA A 78 -21.87 -0.76 17.64
C ALA A 78 -21.85 -1.94 18.64
N SER A 79 -21.30 -3.11 18.29
CA SER A 79 -21.18 -4.21 19.27
C SER A 79 -20.24 -3.86 20.43
N TYR A 80 -20.25 -4.69 21.47
CA TYR A 80 -19.36 -4.57 22.61
C TYR A 80 -17.87 -4.48 22.21
N ARG A 81 -17.44 -5.21 21.17
CA ARG A 81 -16.04 -5.19 20.68
C ARG A 81 -15.74 -4.08 19.68
N ALA A 82 -16.77 -3.46 19.10
CA ALA A 82 -16.62 -2.47 18.04
C ALA A 82 -15.65 -1.34 18.44
N PHE A 83 -15.70 -0.87 19.68
CA PHE A 83 -14.76 0.16 20.12
C PHE A 83 -13.31 -0.27 19.91
N ILE A 84 -12.88 -1.40 20.48
CA ILE A 84 -11.49 -1.86 20.42
C ILE A 84 -11.07 -2.17 18.98
N GLU A 85 -11.94 -2.81 18.20
CA GLU A 85 -11.63 -3.19 16.82
C GLU A 85 -11.42 -1.95 15.95
N TRP A 86 -12.36 -1.00 15.97
CA TRP A 86 -12.24 0.21 15.17
C TRP A 86 -11.11 1.14 15.64
N ASP A 87 -10.87 1.19 16.95
CA ASP A 87 -9.75 1.94 17.54
C ASP A 87 -8.40 1.37 17.08
N SER A 88 -8.29 0.04 16.95
CA SER A 88 -7.05 -0.60 16.49
C SER A 88 -6.61 -0.20 15.07
N LEU A 89 -7.54 0.26 14.22
CA LEU A 89 -7.24 0.72 12.87
C LEU A 89 -6.62 2.12 12.85
N ASP A 90 -6.92 2.93 13.87
CA ASP A 90 -6.53 4.34 13.97
C ASP A 90 -5.32 4.51 14.91
N PHE A 91 -5.24 3.71 15.98
CA PHE A 91 -4.19 3.78 17.00
C PHE A 91 -2.92 2.95 16.69
N PHE A 92 -2.69 2.63 15.42
CA PHE A 92 -1.49 1.92 14.95
C PHE A 92 -0.19 2.65 15.35
N PRO A 93 0.86 1.91 15.82
CA PRO A 93 1.31 1.85 17.22
C PRO A 93 1.86 3.15 17.82
N LYS A 94 2.09 4.20 17.03
CA LYS A 94 2.36 5.55 17.53
C LYS A 94 1.63 6.57 16.67
N ASP A 95 0.98 7.53 17.33
CA ASP A 95 0.61 8.82 16.73
C ASP A 95 -0.16 8.72 15.41
N TYR A 96 -1.24 7.93 15.38
CA TYR A 96 -2.22 7.83 14.28
C TYR A 96 -1.64 7.47 12.90
N GLY A 97 -0.56 6.68 12.89
CA GLY A 97 0.06 6.20 11.66
C GLY A 97 0.69 7.27 10.76
N PHE A 98 1.04 8.42 11.35
CA PHE A 98 1.89 9.39 10.67
C PHE A 98 3.31 8.85 10.51
N VAL A 99 4.01 9.36 9.50
CA VAL A 99 5.43 9.07 9.23
C VAL A 99 6.26 10.34 9.26
N GLN A 100 7.56 10.21 9.54
CA GLN A 100 8.53 11.29 9.41
C GLN A 100 9.53 10.96 8.30
N LEU A 101 9.65 11.86 7.34
CA LEU A 101 10.50 11.69 6.16
C LEU A 101 11.48 12.85 6.02
N GLY A 102 12.58 12.58 5.31
CA GLY A 102 13.64 13.53 5.02
C GLY A 102 14.79 13.55 6.03
N PRO A 103 15.83 14.34 5.75
CA PRO A 103 17.01 14.44 6.60
C PRO A 103 16.63 14.76 8.05
N GLY A 104 17.15 13.97 8.99
CA GLY A 104 16.87 14.14 10.42
C GLY A 104 15.43 13.85 10.84
N TYR A 105 14.62 13.15 10.02
CA TYR A 105 13.20 12.86 10.28
C TYR A 105 12.36 14.14 10.44
N GLY A 106 12.73 15.22 9.76
CA GLY A 106 12.19 16.55 10.07
C GLY A 106 10.73 16.79 9.68
N ARG A 107 10.18 16.06 8.70
CA ARG A 107 8.84 16.37 8.18
C ARG A 107 7.83 15.24 8.36
N ARG A 108 6.73 15.59 9.03
CA ARG A 108 5.59 14.71 9.28
C ARG A 108 4.63 14.66 8.09
N PHE A 109 4.17 13.45 7.75
CA PHE A 109 3.16 13.21 6.72
C PHE A 109 2.11 12.21 7.23
N GLY A 110 0.85 12.42 6.85
CA GLY A 110 -0.21 11.43 7.02
C GLY A 110 -0.19 10.43 5.87
N VAL A 111 -0.25 9.14 6.17
CA VAL A 111 -0.36 8.09 5.15
C VAL A 111 -1.81 7.97 4.71
N ALA A 112 -2.07 8.08 3.40
CA ALA A 112 -3.42 8.13 2.85
C ALA A 112 -4.30 6.93 3.28
N MET A 113 -3.76 5.71 3.24
CA MET A 113 -4.48 4.50 3.67
C MET A 113 -4.96 4.60 5.13
N ILE A 114 -4.11 5.10 6.03
CA ILE A 114 -4.43 5.21 7.46
C ILE A 114 -5.44 6.35 7.67
N HIS A 115 -5.31 7.46 6.96
CA HIS A 115 -6.30 8.54 7.00
C HIS A 115 -7.69 8.10 6.50
N GLN A 116 -7.74 7.20 5.51
CA GLN A 116 -9.00 6.60 5.05
C GLN A 116 -9.64 5.72 6.14
N LEU A 117 -8.84 4.91 6.86
CA LEU A 117 -9.33 4.11 7.99
C LEU A 117 -9.83 4.99 9.15
N HIS A 118 -9.11 6.07 9.48
CA HIS A 118 -9.55 7.09 10.43
C HIS A 118 -10.92 7.66 10.03
N CYS A 119 -11.06 8.10 8.77
CA CYS A 119 -12.30 8.63 8.24
C CYS A 119 -13.45 7.62 8.29
N LEU A 120 -13.19 6.34 8.02
CA LEU A 120 -14.17 5.27 8.12
C LEU A 120 -14.69 5.11 9.57
N ASN A 121 -13.78 5.10 10.56
CA ASN A 121 -14.18 5.08 11.97
C ASN A 121 -14.93 6.36 12.39
N ALA A 122 -14.52 7.53 11.89
CA ALA A 122 -15.21 8.79 12.16
C ALA A 122 -16.67 8.76 11.65
N VAL A 123 -16.89 8.27 10.42
CA VAL A 123 -18.24 8.08 9.84
C VAL A 123 -19.05 7.07 10.67
N ARG A 124 -18.45 5.95 11.08
CA ARG A 124 -19.11 4.99 11.98
C ARG A 124 -19.56 5.64 13.29
N GLN A 125 -18.66 6.39 13.94
CA GLN A 125 -18.99 7.09 15.18
C GLN A 125 -20.10 8.12 14.97
N ALA A 126 -20.14 8.77 13.82
CA ALA A 126 -21.20 9.69 13.44
C ALA A 126 -22.57 9.00 13.33
N LEU A 127 -22.61 7.79 12.75
CA LEU A 127 -23.82 6.96 12.69
C LEU A 127 -24.33 6.57 14.08
N VAL A 128 -23.42 6.17 14.99
CA VAL A 128 -23.79 5.76 16.36
C VAL A 128 -24.24 6.96 17.21
N LYS A 129 -23.56 8.10 17.07
CA LYS A 129 -23.79 9.29 17.92
C LYS A 129 -24.80 10.27 17.32
N GLY A 130 -25.29 10.04 16.11
CA GLY A 130 -26.18 10.96 15.39
C GLY A 130 -25.53 12.31 15.08
N ARG A 131 -24.26 12.32 14.68
CA ARG A 131 -23.51 13.55 14.39
C ARG A 131 -23.32 13.74 12.88
N SER A 132 -23.36 14.98 12.41
CA SER A 132 -23.09 15.32 11.00
C SER A 132 -22.47 16.71 10.92
N ASP A 133 -21.21 16.82 11.35
CA ASP A 133 -20.45 18.07 11.31
C ASP A 133 -19.55 18.17 10.05
N LYS A 134 -18.80 19.28 9.95
CA LYS A 134 -17.92 19.55 8.80
C LYS A 134 -16.85 18.48 8.62
N HIS A 135 -16.38 17.88 9.72
CA HIS A 135 -15.37 16.83 9.65
C HIS A 135 -15.96 15.57 9.04
N ILE A 136 -17.14 15.12 9.49
CA ILE A 136 -17.81 13.95 8.89
C ILE A 136 -18.12 14.16 7.41
N LYS A 137 -18.53 15.36 7.01
CA LYS A 137 -18.72 15.71 5.59
C LYS A 137 -17.41 15.56 4.79
N HIS A 138 -16.28 16.01 5.34
CA HIS A 138 -14.98 15.83 4.71
C HIS A 138 -14.61 14.35 4.59
N CYS A 139 -14.72 13.59 5.68
CA CYS A 139 -14.42 12.15 5.71
C CYS A 139 -15.23 11.38 4.65
N PHE A 140 -16.54 11.64 4.58
CA PHE A 140 -17.41 10.97 3.63
C PHE A 140 -17.02 11.27 2.17
N ASN A 141 -16.69 12.52 1.87
CA ASN A 141 -16.22 12.88 0.53
C ASN A 141 -14.81 12.33 0.23
N LEU A 142 -13.91 12.27 1.20
CA LEU A 142 -12.57 11.67 1.04
C LEU A 142 -12.68 10.18 0.70
N LEU A 143 -13.55 9.44 1.41
CA LEU A 143 -13.81 8.02 1.13
C LEU A 143 -14.37 7.82 -0.28
N ARG A 144 -15.34 8.64 -0.71
CA ARG A 144 -15.85 8.63 -2.08
C ARG A 144 -14.73 8.82 -3.12
N GLN A 145 -13.87 9.81 -2.92
CA GLN A 145 -12.77 10.09 -3.84
C GLN A 145 -11.72 8.97 -3.85
N THR A 146 -11.50 8.32 -2.71
CA THR A 146 -10.60 7.17 -2.61
C THR A 146 -11.14 5.96 -3.35
N ILE A 147 -12.43 5.65 -3.23
CA ILE A 147 -13.07 4.55 -3.97
C ILE A 147 -12.91 4.78 -5.48
N LEU A 148 -13.12 6.01 -5.95
CA LEU A 148 -12.89 6.37 -7.34
C LEU A 148 -11.41 6.27 -7.75
N CYS A 149 -10.48 6.62 -6.85
CA CYS A 149 -9.05 6.49 -7.10
C CYS A 149 -8.63 5.01 -7.22
N ALA A 150 -9.23 4.12 -6.43
CA ALA A 150 -8.98 2.68 -6.51
C ALA A 150 -9.58 2.06 -7.78
N SER A 151 -10.77 2.50 -8.20
CA SER A 151 -11.47 2.01 -9.41
C SER A 151 -11.49 0.48 -9.51
N ASP A 152 -11.84 -0.20 -8.42
CA ASP A 152 -11.95 -1.66 -8.42
C ASP A 152 -13.09 -2.10 -9.36
N THR A 153 -12.78 -3.02 -10.27
CA THR A 153 -13.71 -3.53 -11.31
C THR A 153 -14.06 -5.00 -11.10
N THR A 154 -13.73 -5.54 -9.93
CA THR A 154 -14.14 -6.88 -9.51
C THR A 154 -15.67 -6.99 -9.53
N LEU A 155 -16.21 -8.10 -10.05
CA LEU A 155 -17.64 -8.29 -10.21
C LEU A 155 -18.25 -8.98 -8.99
N ASP A 156 -19.22 -8.33 -8.36
CA ASP A 156 -20.01 -8.93 -7.29
C ASP A 156 -21.21 -9.71 -7.86
N PRO A 157 -21.37 -11.00 -7.54
CA PRO A 157 -22.48 -11.80 -8.04
C PRO A 157 -23.80 -11.37 -7.40
N ILE A 158 -24.89 -11.54 -8.16
CA ILE A 158 -26.24 -11.29 -7.65
C ILE A 158 -26.63 -12.43 -6.70
N ASN A 159 -27.00 -12.05 -5.49
CA ASN A 159 -27.57 -12.96 -4.51
C ASN A 159 -29.04 -13.24 -4.83
N VAL A 160 -29.40 -14.52 -4.77
CA VAL A 160 -30.74 -15.02 -5.02
C VAL A 160 -31.22 -15.77 -3.78
N SER A 161 -32.39 -15.41 -3.27
CA SER A 161 -33.02 -16.08 -2.14
C SER A 161 -33.57 -17.45 -2.53
N LEU A 162 -33.90 -18.27 -1.53
CA LEU A 162 -34.39 -19.64 -1.72
C LEU A 162 -35.71 -19.73 -2.52
N ASP A 163 -36.50 -18.67 -2.49
CA ASP A 163 -37.75 -18.52 -3.26
C ASP A 163 -37.53 -17.94 -4.66
N GLY A 164 -36.28 -17.73 -5.09
CA GLY A 164 -35.92 -17.20 -6.40
C GLY A 164 -35.94 -15.67 -6.51
N GLY A 165 -36.15 -14.95 -5.41
CA GLY A 165 -36.07 -13.49 -5.36
C GLY A 165 -34.64 -12.96 -5.48
N VAL A 166 -34.45 -11.84 -6.16
CA VAL A 166 -33.14 -11.15 -6.22
C VAL A 166 -32.97 -10.28 -4.97
N THR A 167 -31.89 -10.48 -4.22
CA THR A 167 -31.62 -9.76 -2.96
C THR A 167 -30.51 -8.71 -3.06
N GLY A 168 -29.85 -8.59 -4.22
CA GLY A 168 -28.82 -7.59 -4.49
C GLY A 168 -27.42 -8.19 -4.57
N THR A 169 -26.39 -7.42 -4.21
CA THR A 169 -24.98 -7.84 -4.18
C THR A 169 -24.38 -7.43 -2.83
N ASP A 170 -23.69 -8.33 -2.15
CA ASP A 170 -22.96 -8.04 -0.89
C ASP A 170 -21.44 -8.27 -1.00
N GLY A 171 -20.98 -8.82 -2.12
CA GLY A 171 -19.56 -9.11 -2.39
C GLY A 171 -18.99 -10.26 -1.57
N VAL A 172 -19.76 -10.93 -0.70
CA VAL A 172 -19.23 -11.98 0.18
C VAL A 172 -18.71 -13.16 -0.64
N GLY A 173 -17.50 -13.62 -0.33
CA GLY A 173 -16.82 -14.70 -1.04
C GLY A 173 -16.13 -14.26 -2.34
N VAL A 174 -16.26 -12.99 -2.75
CA VAL A 174 -15.56 -12.44 -3.91
C VAL A 174 -14.12 -12.11 -3.54
N THR A 175 -13.19 -12.51 -4.41
CA THR A 175 -11.75 -12.26 -4.24
C THR A 175 -11.32 -11.07 -5.09
N HIS A 176 -10.71 -10.08 -4.43
CA HIS A 176 -10.14 -8.88 -5.01
C HIS A 176 -8.62 -9.00 -5.12
N VAL A 177 -8.03 -8.30 -6.10
CA VAL A 177 -6.58 -8.13 -6.20
C VAL A 177 -6.19 -6.77 -5.64
N CYS A 178 -5.63 -6.77 -4.43
CA CYS A 178 -5.29 -5.59 -3.67
C CYS A 178 -3.78 -5.28 -3.75
N ARG A 179 -3.41 -4.06 -3.37
CA ARG A 179 -2.02 -3.74 -3.01
C ARG A 179 -1.80 -4.20 -1.58
N ASP A 180 -0.68 -4.88 -1.31
CA ASP A 180 -0.40 -5.44 0.02
C ASP A 180 -0.30 -4.34 1.08
N TRP A 181 -1.38 -4.18 1.84
CA TRP A 181 -1.51 -3.18 2.90
C TRP A 181 -0.61 -3.49 4.09
N THR A 182 -0.20 -4.75 4.27
CA THR A 182 0.68 -5.14 5.39
C THR A 182 2.04 -4.46 5.27
N LYS A 183 2.52 -4.21 4.05
CA LYS A 183 3.75 -3.44 3.79
C LYS A 183 3.67 -1.97 4.19
N VAL A 184 2.48 -1.38 4.11
CA VAL A 184 2.25 -0.01 4.62
C VAL A 184 2.38 0.00 6.14
N TYR A 185 1.75 -0.96 6.81
CA TYR A 185 1.85 -1.12 8.25
C TYR A 185 3.30 -1.38 8.70
N GLU A 186 4.02 -2.31 8.07
CA GLU A 186 5.44 -2.58 8.34
C GLU A 186 6.29 -1.31 8.20
N TYR A 187 6.13 -0.57 7.10
CA TYR A 187 6.89 0.65 6.85
C TYR A 187 6.66 1.71 7.93
N VAL A 188 5.40 1.94 8.31
CA VAL A 188 5.05 2.92 9.34
C VAL A 188 5.65 2.53 10.69
N GLN A 189 5.63 1.25 11.06
CA GLN A 189 6.26 0.78 12.30
C GLN A 189 7.77 1.03 12.29
N GLU A 190 8.47 0.66 11.22
CA GLU A 190 9.92 0.88 11.13
C GLU A 190 10.27 2.37 11.15
N ASN A 191 9.50 3.20 10.43
CA ASN A 191 9.67 4.65 10.47
C ASN A 191 9.55 5.21 11.89
N GLN A 192 8.55 4.76 12.65
CA GLN A 192 8.25 5.21 14.01
C GLN A 192 9.21 4.73 15.10
N LYS A 193 10.00 3.69 14.82
CA LYS A 193 11.09 3.26 15.72
C LYS A 193 12.24 4.26 15.76
N LEU A 194 12.44 4.99 14.66
CA LEU A 194 13.56 5.92 14.49
C LEU A 194 13.26 7.33 15.02
N TRP A 195 12.04 7.55 15.51
CA TRP A 195 11.62 8.85 16.02
C TRP A 195 12.34 9.20 17.33
N PRO A 196 12.86 10.43 17.48
CA PRO A 196 13.39 10.90 18.75
C PRO A 196 12.29 10.92 19.83
N ALA A 197 12.69 10.68 21.08
CA ALA A 197 11.76 10.61 22.22
C ALA A 197 10.89 11.87 22.40
N SER A 198 11.39 13.05 21.99
CA SER A 198 10.65 14.32 22.03
C SER A 198 9.41 14.33 21.13
N LEU A 199 9.40 13.57 20.03
CA LEU A 199 8.26 13.50 19.11
C LEU A 199 7.19 12.50 19.59
N VAL A 200 7.60 11.49 20.36
CA VAL A 200 6.68 10.54 21.01
C VAL A 200 5.81 11.26 22.05
N VAL A 201 6.37 12.22 22.80
CA VAL A 201 5.63 13.00 23.81
C VAL A 201 4.62 13.97 23.17
N MET A 202 4.93 14.54 22.01
CA MET A 202 3.99 15.42 21.29
C MET A 202 2.76 14.63 20.78
N GLY A 203 2.96 13.37 20.36
CA GLY A 203 1.90 12.41 20.03
C GLY A 203 1.20 11.77 21.25
N MET A 204 1.37 12.32 22.46
CA MET A 204 0.61 11.93 23.65
C MET A 204 -0.21 13.10 24.23
N ASN A 205 0.10 14.34 23.84
CA ASN A 205 -0.66 15.53 24.22
C ASN A 205 -1.83 15.79 23.24
N HIS A 206 -2.77 14.84 23.16
CA HIS A 206 -3.91 14.90 22.23
C HIS A 206 -5.17 15.55 22.83
N THR A 207 -5.07 16.75 23.39
CA THR A 207 -6.27 17.55 23.70
C THR A 207 -6.89 18.23 22.48
N HIS A 208 -6.33 18.11 21.26
CA HIS A 208 -6.78 18.93 20.12
C HIS A 208 -6.90 18.23 18.75
N MET A 209 -6.87 16.89 18.67
CA MET A 209 -7.22 16.18 17.41
C MET A 209 -8.57 15.46 17.46
N HIS A 210 -9.46 15.91 18.36
CA HIS A 210 -10.90 15.67 18.27
C HIS A 210 -11.57 16.90 17.66
N MET A 211 -11.42 17.07 16.36
CA MET A 211 -12.35 17.86 15.55
C MET A 211 -12.69 17.04 14.34
#